data_AF-A0A1W6K385-F1
#
_entry.id   AF-A0A1W6K385-F1
#
_cell.length_a   1.000
_cell.length_b   1.000
_cell.length_c   1.000
_cell.angle_alpha   90.00
_cell.angle_beta   90.00
_cell.angle_gamma   90.00
#
_symmetry.space_group_name_H-M   'P 1'
#
loop_
_entity.id
_entity.type
_entity.pdbx_description
1 polymer ?
#
loop_
_entity_poly.entity_id
_entity_poly.type
_entity_poly.pdbx_seq_one_letter_code
_entity_poly.pdbx_strand_id
1 'polypeptide(L)'
;MCDYRLVKISRSISKIKSIVLLPRELFNKFTTDDAYFQVLVNDKREEVPVSKSYYYYILSQLRDAQLLYENAISFKVAIPIIVNEKGINFDNSMVFVDEGNRVLVFIDTKSMKYACPECPVYTECVYGLKRVARDMGIRIGNIDEKGRYENLPSKMWNVVINDILLKYINNLKSIKIPILVS
;
A
#
# COMPACT_ATOMS: atom_id res chain seq x y z
N MET A 1 0.23 11.85 -11.76
CA MET A 1 1.58 11.29 -11.56
C MET A 1 1.48 10.22 -10.48
N CYS A 2 2.35 9.20 -10.47
CA CYS A 2 2.37 8.17 -9.44
C CYS A 2 3.68 7.36 -9.40
N ASP A 3 3.89 6.56 -8.35
CA ASP A 3 4.78 5.40 -8.35
C ASP A 3 3.91 4.15 -8.18
N TYR A 4 4.09 3.17 -9.05
CA TYR A 4 3.35 1.92 -9.03
C TYR A 4 4.33 0.76 -9.02
N ARG A 5 4.10 -0.22 -8.14
CA ARG A 5 4.91 -1.43 -8.08
C ARG A 5 4.03 -2.64 -7.83
N LEU A 6 4.42 -3.76 -8.41
CA LEU A 6 3.84 -5.07 -8.16
C LEU A 6 4.98 -5.99 -7.73
N VAL A 7 4.92 -6.47 -6.49
CA VAL A 7 6.04 -7.18 -5.84
C VAL A 7 5.57 -8.56 -5.41
N LYS A 8 6.36 -9.60 -5.67
CA LYS A 8 6.03 -10.97 -5.25
C LYS A 8 6.23 -11.15 -3.74
N ILE A 9 5.33 -11.89 -3.10
CA ILE A 9 5.37 -12.17 -1.66
C ILE A 9 5.93 -13.59 -1.42
N SER A 10 7.11 -13.70 -0.81
CA SER A 10 7.68 -14.95 -0.32
C SER A 10 7.33 -15.23 1.15
N ARG A 11 7.18 -14.19 1.97
CA ARG A 11 6.78 -14.24 3.38
C ARG A 11 5.39 -14.86 3.56
N SER A 12 5.14 -15.47 4.71
CA SER A 12 3.80 -15.94 5.09
C SER A 12 2.79 -14.77 5.18
N ILE A 13 1.52 -15.06 4.92
CA ILE A 13 0.43 -14.09 5.05
C ILE A 13 -0.52 -14.63 6.13
N SER A 14 -0.78 -13.84 7.17
CA SER A 14 -1.66 -14.20 8.28
C SER A 14 -3.08 -14.50 7.79
N LYS A 15 -3.86 -15.27 8.55
CA LYS A 15 -5.32 -15.39 8.31
C LYS A 15 -6.08 -14.17 8.82
N ILE A 16 -5.60 -13.53 9.88
CA ILE A 16 -6.20 -12.33 10.47
C ILE A 16 -5.60 -11.11 9.78
N LYS A 17 -6.46 -10.25 9.24
CA LYS A 17 -6.05 -9.06 8.46
C LYS A 17 -6.81 -7.84 8.89
N SER A 18 -6.08 -6.73 8.95
CA SER A 18 -6.62 -5.40 9.21
C SER A 18 -6.49 -4.51 7.97
N ILE A 19 -7.26 -3.42 7.97
CA ILE A 19 -6.91 -2.21 7.23
C ILE A 19 -6.04 -1.38 8.16
N VAL A 20 -4.84 -1.02 7.71
CA VAL A 20 -3.87 -0.27 8.50
C VAL A 20 -3.81 1.17 8.00
N LEU A 21 -3.90 2.12 8.91
CA LEU A 21 -3.66 3.53 8.62
C LEU A 21 -2.22 3.86 9.05
N LEU A 22 -1.40 4.30 8.10
CA LEU A 22 0.03 4.55 8.32
C LEU A 22 0.34 6.04 8.30
N PRO A 23 1.26 6.55 9.14
CA PRO A 23 1.81 7.88 8.91
C PRO A 23 2.42 7.98 7.51
N ARG A 24 2.15 9.08 6.81
CA ARG A 24 2.66 9.30 5.45
C ARG A 24 4.19 9.20 5.35
N GLU A 25 4.90 9.60 6.39
CA GLU A 25 6.37 9.48 6.46
C GLU A 25 6.85 8.03 6.40
N LEU A 26 6.20 7.12 7.12
CA LEU A 26 6.52 5.70 7.07
C LEU A 26 6.13 5.10 5.72
N PHE A 27 5.00 5.51 5.15
CA PHE A 27 4.61 5.07 3.82
C PHE A 27 5.63 5.48 2.74
N ASN A 28 6.17 6.71 2.83
CA ASN A 28 7.18 7.20 1.89
C ASN A 28 8.46 6.33 1.88
N LYS A 29 8.76 5.59 2.95
CA LYS A 29 9.90 4.66 2.99
C LYS A 29 9.83 3.60 1.89
N PHE A 30 8.62 3.15 1.53
CA PHE A 30 8.43 2.22 0.42
C PHE A 30 8.81 2.85 -0.94
N THR A 31 8.64 4.16 -1.10
CA THR A 31 9.05 4.87 -2.33
C THR A 31 10.56 5.10 -2.35
N THR A 32 11.14 5.53 -1.22
CA THR A 32 12.53 6.03 -1.14
C THR A 32 13.57 4.97 -0.85
N ASP A 33 13.18 3.84 -0.25
CA ASP A 33 14.09 2.78 0.16
C ASP A 33 13.48 1.39 -0.12
N ASP A 34 13.99 0.77 -1.18
CA ASP A 34 13.56 -0.56 -1.63
C ASP A 34 13.73 -1.65 -0.56
N ALA A 35 14.60 -1.45 0.43
CA ALA A 35 14.77 -2.37 1.54
C ALA A 35 13.45 -2.58 2.31
N TYR A 36 12.59 -1.57 2.43
CA TYR A 36 11.30 -1.70 3.11
C TYR A 36 10.39 -2.70 2.41
N PHE A 37 10.34 -2.70 1.08
CA PHE A 37 9.60 -3.73 0.34
C PHE A 37 10.22 -5.11 0.55
N GLN A 38 11.55 -5.22 0.41
CA GLN A 38 12.22 -6.51 0.51
C GLN A 38 12.04 -7.15 1.89
N VAL A 39 12.19 -6.37 2.96
CA VAL A 39 11.95 -6.86 4.33
C VAL A 39 10.48 -7.19 4.53
N LEU A 40 9.53 -6.38 4.02
CA LEU A 40 8.11 -6.66 4.16
C LEU A 40 7.69 -7.97 3.48
N VAL A 41 8.19 -8.23 2.27
CA VAL A 41 7.74 -9.36 1.45
C VAL A 41 8.58 -10.62 1.62
N ASN A 42 9.76 -10.55 2.26
CA ASN A 42 10.67 -11.67 2.49
C ASN A 42 11.06 -11.81 3.97
N ASP A 43 10.84 -12.98 4.55
CA ASP A 43 11.22 -13.34 5.91
C ASP A 43 12.62 -13.97 6.02
N LYS A 44 13.23 -14.34 4.90
CA LYS A 44 14.61 -14.83 4.85
C LYS A 44 15.59 -13.68 4.78
N ARG A 45 16.19 -13.34 5.92
CA ARG A 45 17.16 -12.25 6.04
C ARG A 45 18.36 -12.40 5.08
N GLU A 46 18.75 -13.64 4.79
CA GLU A 46 19.87 -13.99 3.88
C GLU A 46 19.65 -13.47 2.47
N GLU A 47 18.39 -13.40 2.03
CA GLU A 47 17.99 -13.04 0.67
C GLU A 47 17.80 -11.52 0.48
N VAL A 48 17.83 -10.74 1.57
CA VAL A 48 17.66 -9.28 1.52
C VAL A 48 19.03 -8.60 1.53
N PRO A 49 19.36 -7.77 0.51
CA PRO A 49 20.70 -7.20 0.33
C PRO A 49 20.95 -5.97 1.23
N VAL A 50 20.78 -6.12 2.54
CA VAL A 50 21.03 -5.06 3.54
C VAL A 50 21.79 -5.60 4.75
N SER A 51 22.36 -4.71 5.56
CA SER A 51 23.03 -5.11 6.79
C SER A 51 22.06 -5.75 7.79
N LYS A 52 22.57 -6.65 8.64
CA LYS A 52 21.77 -7.33 9.67
C LYS A 52 21.05 -6.33 10.59
N SER A 53 21.76 -5.31 11.07
CA SER A 53 21.18 -4.27 11.92
C SER A 53 20.06 -3.52 11.21
N TYR A 54 20.25 -3.18 9.94
CA TYR A 54 19.24 -2.45 9.16
C TYR A 54 17.99 -3.30 8.86
N TYR A 55 18.18 -4.58 8.54
CA TYR A 55 17.06 -5.53 8.40
C TYR A 55 16.16 -5.54 9.65
N TYR A 56 16.76 -5.71 10.83
CA TYR A 56 16.00 -5.78 12.09
C TYR A 56 15.40 -4.44 12.50
N TYR A 57 16.06 -3.33 12.16
CA TYR A 57 15.48 -1.99 12.33
C TYR A 57 14.19 -1.83 11.51
N ILE A 58 14.24 -2.13 10.20
CA ILE A 58 13.05 -2.08 9.33
C ILE A 58 11.98 -3.05 9.83
N LEU A 59 12.36 -4.28 10.17
CA LEU A 59 11.43 -5.30 10.67
C LEU A 59 10.70 -4.82 11.94
N SER A 60 11.39 -4.14 12.85
CA SER A 60 10.77 -3.55 14.04
C SER A 60 9.73 -2.51 13.64
N GLN A 61 10.09 -1.56 12.76
CA GLN A 61 9.15 -0.51 12.32
C GLN A 61 7.91 -1.08 11.62
N LEU A 62 8.06 -2.12 10.80
CA LEU A 62 6.94 -2.79 10.16
C LEU A 62 6.02 -3.50 11.17
N ARG A 63 6.57 -4.06 12.25
CA ARG A 63 5.80 -4.67 13.35
C ARG A 63 5.08 -3.62 14.18
N ASP A 64 5.76 -2.53 14.52
CA ASP A 64 5.19 -1.41 15.28
C ASP A 64 4.03 -0.77 14.52
N ALA A 65 4.14 -0.70 13.19
CA ALA A 65 3.09 -0.27 12.28
C ALA A 65 1.99 -1.32 12.02
N GLN A 66 2.07 -2.49 12.67
CA GLN A 66 1.12 -3.61 12.53
C GLN A 66 0.97 -4.17 11.10
N LEU A 67 1.99 -3.95 10.26
CA LEU A 67 2.07 -4.56 8.93
C LEU A 67 2.52 -6.03 9.00
N LEU A 68 3.19 -6.39 10.10
CA LEU A 68 3.63 -7.74 10.40
C LEU A 68 3.15 -8.18 11.79
N TYR A 69 2.66 -9.42 11.89
CA TYR A 69 2.34 -10.09 13.15
C TYR A 69 2.94 -11.50 13.14
N GLU A 70 3.68 -11.88 14.18
CA GLU A 70 4.38 -13.18 14.23
C GLU A 70 5.19 -13.50 12.96
N ASN A 71 5.83 -12.48 12.36
CA ASN A 71 6.55 -12.53 11.08
C ASN A 71 5.70 -12.78 9.83
N ALA A 72 4.39 -12.91 9.93
CA ALA A 72 3.49 -12.96 8.78
C ALA A 72 2.97 -11.55 8.41
N ILE A 73 2.70 -11.32 7.13
CA ILE A 73 1.98 -10.12 6.68
C ILE A 73 0.57 -10.14 7.27
N SER A 74 0.22 -9.11 8.05
CA SER A 74 -1.00 -9.08 8.89
C SER A 74 -2.04 -8.04 8.47
N PHE A 75 -1.90 -7.48 7.28
CA PHE A 75 -2.81 -6.47 6.74
C PHE A 75 -3.33 -6.88 5.37
N LYS A 76 -4.50 -6.35 5.01
CA LYS A 76 -5.07 -6.46 3.66
C LYS A 76 -4.75 -5.22 2.84
N VAL A 77 -4.94 -4.04 3.44
CA VAL A 77 -4.66 -2.73 2.84
C VAL A 77 -3.99 -1.85 3.87
N ALA A 78 -2.95 -1.13 3.47
CA ALA A 78 -2.36 -0.06 4.26
C ALA A 78 -2.50 1.27 3.50
N ILE A 79 -3.12 2.26 4.14
CA ILE A 79 -3.45 3.57 3.54
C ILE A 79 -2.71 4.65 4.35
N PRO A 80 -1.95 5.57 3.71
CA PRO A 80 -1.31 6.63 4.44
C PRO A 80 -2.32 7.67 4.94
N ILE A 81 -2.03 8.24 6.09
CA ILE A 81 -2.72 9.38 6.68
C ILE A 81 -1.76 10.55 6.87
N ILE A 82 -2.30 11.75 6.74
CA ILE A 82 -1.61 13.03 6.93
C ILE A 82 -2.33 13.75 8.05
N VAL A 83 -1.64 13.97 9.15
CA VAL A 83 -2.13 14.78 10.26
C VAL A 83 -1.71 16.22 10.01
N ASN A 84 -2.66 17.13 10.04
CA ASN A 84 -2.43 18.57 9.95
C ASN A 84 -3.35 19.32 10.92
N GLU A 85 -3.29 20.64 10.90
CA GLU A 85 -4.08 21.51 11.80
C GLU A 85 -5.60 21.28 11.70
N LYS A 86 -6.11 20.77 10.58
CA LYS A 86 -7.54 20.46 10.36
C LYS A 86 -7.93 19.03 10.75
N GLY A 87 -6.97 18.21 11.18
CA GLY A 87 -7.18 16.83 11.59
C GLY A 87 -6.47 15.81 10.71
N ILE A 88 -7.09 14.63 10.57
CA ILE A 88 -6.53 13.48 9.86
C ILE A 88 -7.12 13.43 8.44
N ASN A 89 -6.24 13.55 7.45
CA ASN A 89 -6.59 13.38 6.05
C ASN A 89 -6.08 12.03 5.54
N PHE A 90 -6.95 11.29 4.87
CA PHE A 90 -6.55 10.07 4.16
C PHE A 90 -5.90 10.43 2.84
N ASP A 91 -4.84 9.71 2.50
CA ASP A 91 -4.18 9.82 1.21
C ASP A 91 -4.77 8.78 0.25
N ASN A 92 -4.91 9.14 -1.02
CA ASN A 92 -5.33 8.23 -2.08
C ASN A 92 -4.15 7.37 -2.58
N SER A 93 -3.35 6.86 -1.66
CA SER A 93 -2.22 5.96 -1.93
C SER A 93 -2.42 4.69 -1.10
N MET A 94 -1.84 3.56 -1.50
CA MET A 94 -1.96 2.34 -0.69
C MET A 94 -0.89 1.29 -0.99
N VAL A 95 -0.76 0.38 -0.02
CA VAL A 95 -0.18 -0.95 -0.17
C VAL A 95 -1.33 -1.95 -0.03
N PHE A 96 -1.43 -2.92 -0.93
CA PHE A 96 -2.48 -3.93 -0.95
C PHE A 96 -1.90 -5.34 -1.07
N VAL A 97 -2.45 -6.29 -0.33
CA VAL A 97 -2.03 -7.69 -0.35
C VAL A 97 -3.03 -8.53 -1.15
N ASP A 98 -2.63 -8.95 -2.35
CA ASP A 98 -3.34 -9.97 -3.12
C ASP A 98 -2.81 -11.35 -2.72
N GLU A 99 -3.60 -12.03 -1.92
CA GLU A 99 -3.24 -13.31 -1.33
C GLU A 99 -3.31 -14.44 -2.33
N GLY A 100 -4.35 -14.44 -3.16
CA GLY A 100 -4.60 -15.49 -4.15
C GLY A 100 -3.47 -15.57 -5.17
N ASN A 101 -2.89 -14.42 -5.52
CA ASN A 101 -1.75 -14.33 -6.43
C ASN A 101 -0.40 -14.20 -5.70
N ARG A 102 -0.40 -14.07 -4.38
CA ARG A 102 0.78 -13.80 -3.54
C ARG A 102 1.62 -12.62 -4.05
N VAL A 103 0.94 -11.50 -4.31
CA VAL A 103 1.60 -10.26 -4.74
C VAL A 103 1.14 -9.09 -3.88
N LEU A 104 2.06 -8.16 -3.68
CA LEU A 104 1.82 -6.88 -3.06
C LEU A 104 1.68 -5.84 -4.18
N VAL A 105 0.59 -5.08 -4.15
CA VAL A 105 0.34 -3.97 -5.07
C VAL A 105 0.58 -2.67 -4.32
N PHE A 106 1.46 -1.84 -4.82
CA PHE A 106 1.76 -0.53 -4.27
C PHE A 106 1.39 0.56 -5.27
N ILE A 107 0.73 1.60 -4.78
CA ILE A 107 0.45 2.81 -5.54
C ILE A 107 0.65 4.02 -4.63
N ASP A 108 1.53 4.92 -5.04
CA ASP A 108 1.68 6.24 -4.46
C ASP A 108 1.23 7.29 -5.47
N THR A 109 0.04 7.86 -5.26
CA THR A 109 -0.55 8.83 -6.19
C THR A 109 0.02 10.25 -6.03
N LYS A 110 0.84 10.48 -5.00
CA LYS A 110 1.54 11.75 -4.79
C LYS A 110 2.98 11.74 -5.31
N SER A 111 3.47 10.57 -5.71
CA SER A 111 4.80 10.48 -6.32
C SER A 111 4.84 11.14 -7.69
N MET A 112 5.95 11.83 -7.95
CA MET A 112 6.24 12.49 -9.22
C MET A 112 7.02 11.58 -10.20
N LYS A 113 7.16 10.29 -9.89
CA LYS A 113 8.02 9.37 -10.65
C LYS A 113 7.51 9.07 -12.07
N TYR A 114 6.23 8.78 -12.22
CA TYR A 114 5.61 8.48 -13.51
C TYR A 114 4.44 9.41 -13.79
N ALA A 115 4.22 9.75 -15.06
CA ALA A 115 3.09 10.54 -15.53
C ALA A 115 2.45 9.87 -16.75
N CYS A 116 1.11 9.90 -16.86
CA CYS A 116 0.46 9.55 -18.11
C CYS A 116 0.46 10.78 -19.05
N PRO A 117 0.55 10.60 -20.38
CA PRO A 117 0.45 9.33 -21.09
C PRO A 117 1.76 8.53 -21.17
N GLU A 118 2.91 9.10 -20.82
CA GLU A 118 4.24 8.49 -21.02
C GLU A 118 4.63 7.44 -19.95
N CYS A 119 3.65 6.96 -19.18
CA CYS A 119 3.88 6.07 -18.04
C CYS A 119 4.36 4.69 -18.52
N PRO A 120 5.59 4.26 -18.15
CA PRO A 120 6.13 2.97 -18.59
C PRO A 120 5.43 1.78 -17.92
N VAL A 121 4.78 2.00 -16.78
CA VAL A 121 4.09 0.97 -15.98
C VAL A 121 2.56 1.02 -16.16
N TYR A 122 2.06 1.61 -17.24
CA TYR A 122 0.62 1.81 -17.46
C TYR A 122 -0.16 0.48 -17.44
N THR A 123 0.33 -0.51 -18.18
CA THR A 123 -0.35 -1.80 -18.34
C THR A 123 -0.44 -2.53 -17.00
N GLU A 124 0.67 -2.58 -16.26
CA GLU A 124 0.74 -3.17 -14.92
C GLU A 124 -0.13 -2.39 -13.93
N CYS A 125 -0.15 -1.05 -14.02
CA CYS A 125 -0.98 -0.19 -13.19
C CYS A 125 -2.48 -0.46 -13.40
N VAL A 126 -2.95 -0.54 -14.65
CA VAL A 126 -4.35 -0.87 -14.98
C VAL A 126 -4.69 -2.30 -14.57
N TYR A 127 -3.75 -3.23 -14.74
CA TYR A 127 -3.92 -4.61 -14.30
C TYR A 127 -4.06 -4.72 -12.78
N GLY A 128 -3.18 -4.07 -12.02
CA GLY A 128 -3.25 -3.97 -10.57
C GLY A 128 -4.57 -3.34 -10.09
N LEU A 129 -5.01 -2.27 -10.75
CA LEU A 129 -6.26 -1.59 -10.44
C LEU A 129 -7.47 -2.52 -10.61
N LYS A 130 -7.60 -3.19 -11.76
CA LYS A 130 -8.67 -4.16 -12.03
C LYS A 130 -8.66 -5.30 -11.03
N ARG A 131 -7.48 -5.78 -10.68
CA ARG A 131 -7.29 -6.84 -9.69
C ARG A 131 -7.76 -6.43 -8.30
N VAL A 132 -7.31 -5.29 -7.79
CA VAL A 132 -7.72 -4.77 -6.47
C VAL A 132 -9.22 -4.50 -6.45
N ALA A 133 -9.76 -3.84 -7.47
CA ALA A 133 -11.18 -3.55 -7.56
C ALA A 133 -12.03 -4.83 -7.50
N ARG A 134 -11.66 -5.85 -8.28
CA ARG A 134 -12.33 -7.16 -8.26
C ARG A 134 -12.26 -7.84 -6.89
N ASP A 135 -11.07 -7.89 -6.27
CA ASP A 135 -10.90 -8.56 -4.96
C ASP A 135 -11.71 -7.86 -3.86
N MET A 136 -11.84 -6.53 -3.96
CA MET A 136 -12.59 -5.72 -3.00
C MET A 136 -14.09 -5.60 -3.34
N GLY A 137 -14.52 -6.15 -4.48
CA GLY A 137 -15.90 -6.08 -4.96
C GLY A 137 -16.34 -4.67 -5.40
N ILE A 138 -15.39 -3.84 -5.85
CA ILE A 138 -15.61 -2.47 -6.31
C ILE A 138 -15.75 -2.47 -7.83
N ARG A 139 -16.80 -1.81 -8.33
CA ARG A 139 -17.01 -1.66 -9.77
C ARG A 139 -16.18 -0.51 -10.28
N ILE A 140 -15.36 -0.77 -11.29
CA ILE A 140 -14.66 0.26 -12.06
C ILE A 140 -15.11 0.18 -13.52
N GLY A 141 -15.17 1.32 -14.19
CA GLY A 141 -15.47 1.37 -15.63
C GLY A 141 -14.37 0.71 -16.48
N ASN A 142 -14.63 0.61 -17.78
CA ASN A 142 -13.59 0.17 -18.71
C ASN A 142 -12.49 1.21 -18.84
N ILE A 143 -11.24 0.75 -18.76
CA ILE A 143 -10.04 1.55 -19.00
C ILE A 143 -9.34 0.91 -20.19
N ASP A 144 -9.45 1.58 -21.33
CA ASP A 144 -8.80 1.21 -22.58
C ASP A 144 -7.50 2.02 -22.78
N GLU A 145 -6.89 1.94 -23.97
CA GLU A 145 -5.69 2.72 -24.27
C GLU A 145 -5.95 4.23 -24.36
N LYS A 146 -7.15 4.65 -24.77
CA LYS A 146 -7.51 6.08 -24.82
C LYS A 146 -7.55 6.68 -23.41
N GLY A 147 -7.95 5.88 -22.42
CA GLY A 147 -7.93 6.26 -21.02
C GLY A 147 -6.59 6.74 -20.48
N ARG A 148 -5.48 6.37 -21.14
CA ARG A 148 -4.13 6.88 -20.84
C ARG A 148 -4.03 8.39 -20.99
N TYR A 149 -4.57 8.95 -22.07
CA TYR A 149 -4.51 10.38 -22.36
C TYR A 149 -5.47 11.20 -21.47
N GLU A 150 -6.50 10.55 -20.94
CA GLU A 150 -7.50 11.15 -20.04
C GLU A 150 -7.14 11.02 -18.55
N ASN A 151 -5.97 10.44 -18.24
CA ASN A 151 -5.54 10.11 -16.88
C ASN A 151 -6.55 9.22 -16.11
N LEU A 152 -7.29 8.35 -16.82
CA LEU A 152 -8.31 7.49 -16.21
C LEU A 152 -7.77 6.57 -15.12
N PRO A 153 -6.61 5.90 -15.25
CA PRO A 153 -6.11 5.02 -14.18
C PRO A 153 -5.92 5.75 -12.86
N SER A 154 -5.37 6.97 -12.87
CA SER A 154 -5.20 7.78 -11.64
C SER A 154 -6.54 8.14 -11.01
N LYS A 155 -7.52 8.54 -11.81
CA LYS A 155 -8.89 8.82 -11.33
C LYS A 155 -9.51 7.58 -10.70
N MET A 156 -9.35 6.42 -11.34
CA MET A 156 -9.93 5.16 -10.87
C MET A 156 -9.23 4.60 -9.63
N TRP A 157 -7.91 4.79 -9.48
CA TRP A 157 -7.23 4.48 -8.22
C TRP A 157 -7.78 5.30 -7.05
N ASN A 158 -8.02 6.60 -7.25
CA ASN A 158 -8.64 7.43 -6.22
C ASN A 158 -10.02 6.90 -5.82
N VAL A 159 -10.85 6.52 -6.81
CA VAL A 159 -12.18 5.92 -6.55
C VAL A 159 -12.03 4.62 -5.75
N VAL A 160 -11.19 3.68 -6.21
CA VAL A 160 -11.02 2.38 -5.55
C VAL A 160 -10.51 2.54 -4.12
N ILE A 161 -9.51 3.39 -3.89
CA ILE A 161 -8.94 3.59 -2.56
C ILE A 161 -9.96 4.22 -1.62
N ASN A 162 -10.71 5.22 -2.10
CA ASN A 162 -11.77 5.85 -1.31
C ASN A 162 -12.91 4.88 -0.99
N ASP A 163 -13.35 4.08 -1.97
CA ASP A 163 -14.40 3.08 -1.77
C ASP A 163 -13.97 1.98 -0.79
N ILE A 164 -12.71 1.53 -0.86
CA ILE A 164 -12.13 0.64 0.16
C ILE A 164 -12.23 1.31 1.52
N LEU A 165 -11.73 2.53 1.66
CA LEU A 165 -11.73 3.24 2.94
C LEU A 165 -13.15 3.36 3.50
N LEU A 166 -14.11 3.87 2.71
CA LEU A 166 -15.50 4.06 3.14
C LEU A 166 -16.17 2.73 3.55
N LYS A 167 -15.91 1.64 2.81
CA LYS A 167 -16.46 0.31 3.11
C LYS A 167 -16.06 -0.19 4.49
N TYR A 168 -14.81 0.05 4.92
CA TYR A 168 -14.33 -0.45 6.21
C TYR A 168 -14.43 0.57 7.34
N ILE A 169 -14.28 1.87 7.06
CA ILE A 169 -14.34 2.91 8.09
C ILE A 169 -15.74 3.05 8.69
N ASN A 170 -16.80 2.76 7.92
CA ASN A 170 -18.18 2.76 8.43
C ASN A 170 -18.40 1.70 9.52
N ASN A 171 -17.54 0.68 9.60
CA ASN A 171 -17.58 -0.37 10.62
C ASN A 171 -16.55 -0.14 11.74
N LEU A 172 -15.88 1.02 11.76
CA LEU A 172 -14.87 1.36 12.74
C LEU A 172 -15.50 1.48 14.13
N LYS A 173 -14.99 0.70 15.08
CA LYS A 173 -15.46 0.74 16.48
C LYS A 173 -14.66 1.72 17.34
N SER A 174 -13.36 1.80 17.13
CA SER A 174 -12.46 2.65 17.92
C SER A 174 -11.11 2.81 17.23
N ILE A 175 -10.45 3.95 17.45
CA ILE A 175 -9.02 4.16 17.17
C ILE A 175 -8.32 4.39 18.51
N LYS A 176 -7.19 3.72 18.74
CA LYS A 176 -6.36 3.93 19.94
C LYS A 176 -5.20 4.86 19.60
N ILE A 177 -5.07 5.96 20.34
CA ILE A 177 -3.96 6.89 20.22
C ILE A 177 -3.15 6.83 21.53
N PRO A 178 -1.89 6.39 21.51
CA PRO A 178 -1.07 6.33 22.72
C PRO A 178 -0.68 7.73 23.18
N ILE A 179 -0.65 7.93 24.51
CA ILE A 179 -0.08 9.12 25.13
C ILE A 179 1.42 8.87 25.28
N LEU A 180 2.24 9.66 24.60
CA LEU A 180 3.68 9.67 24.84
C LEU A 180 3.93 10.44 26.14
N VAL A 181 4.35 9.73 27.19
CA VAL A 181 4.88 10.37 28.39
C VAL A 181 6.34 10.69 28.08
N SER A 182 6.63 11.98 27.92
CA SER A 182 7.98 12.53 27.76
C SER A 182 8.81 12.36 29.03
#